data_AF-A0A5E4QIR1-F1
#
_entry.id   AF-A0A5E4QIR1-F1
#
_cell.length_a   1.000
_cell.length_b   1.000
_cell.length_c   1.000
_cell.angle_alpha   90.00
_cell.angle_beta   90.00
_cell.angle_gamma   90.00
#
_symmetry.space_group_name_H-M   'P 1'
#
loop_
_entity.id
_entity.type
_entity.pdbx_description
1 polymer ?
#
loop_
_entity_poly.entity_id
_entity_poly.type
_entity_poly.pdbx_seq_one_letter_code
_entity_poly.pdbx_strand_id
1 'polypeptide(L)'
;MQLQKHMKIAAGCTGAAVFGVIFGWALFPAILKSQLKKEMALSKKTDVRKMWETIPFALDFKVYFFNFTNADDVQKGALPIVKEI
;
A
#
# COMPACT_ATOMS: atom_id res chain seq x y z
N MET A 1 48.42 -30.10 -12.51
CA MET A 1 47.84 -29.31 -13.62
C MET A 1 47.66 -27.88 -13.15
N GLN A 2 48.51 -26.94 -13.59
CA GLN A 2 48.36 -25.53 -13.22
C GLN A 2 47.20 -24.94 -14.00
N LEU A 3 46.11 -24.59 -13.30
CA LEU A 3 44.91 -24.03 -13.91
C LEU A 3 45.24 -22.70 -14.61
N GLN A 4 44.92 -22.60 -15.90
CA GLN A 4 45.26 -21.43 -16.71
C GLN A 4 44.59 -20.16 -16.18
N LYS A 5 45.33 -19.03 -16.22
CA LYS A 5 44.96 -17.77 -15.55
C LYS A 5 43.58 -17.23 -15.96
N HIS A 6 43.18 -17.42 -17.22
CA HIS A 6 41.86 -17.02 -17.72
C HIS A 6 40.72 -17.83 -17.09
N MET A 7 40.95 -19.09 -16.75
CA MET A 7 39.93 -19.96 -16.14
C MET A 7 39.63 -19.55 -14.70
N LYS A 8 40.64 -19.05 -13.98
CA LYS A 8 40.46 -18.46 -12.64
C LYS A 8 39.64 -17.16 -12.69
N ILE A 9 39.89 -16.32 -13.70
CA ILE A 9 39.14 -15.07 -13.91
C ILE A 9 37.70 -15.38 -14.30
N ALA A 10 37.49 -16.31 -15.24
CA ALA A 10 36.15 -16.74 -15.65
C ALA A 10 35.32 -17.31 -14.49
N ALA A 11 35.94 -18.12 -13.62
CA ALA A 11 35.30 -18.64 -12.41
C ALA A 11 34.90 -17.50 -11.43
N GLY A 12 35.77 -16.51 -11.24
CA GLY A 12 35.48 -15.34 -10.42
C GLY A 12 34.31 -14.50 -10.95
N CYS A 13 34.31 -14.19 -12.26
CA CYS A 13 33.22 -13.46 -12.91
C CYS A 13 31.90 -14.22 -12.83
N THR A 14 31.91 -15.53 -13.07
CA THR A 14 30.71 -16.36 -12.98
C THR A 14 30.16 -16.40 -11.55
N GLY A 15 31.03 -16.54 -10.54
CA GLY A 15 30.64 -16.49 -9.14
C GLY A 15 30.01 -15.16 -8.75
N ALA A 16 30.59 -14.04 -9.18
CA ALA A 16 30.04 -12.71 -8.94
C ALA A 16 28.67 -12.52 -9.62
N ALA A 17 28.50 -13.01 -10.86
CA ALA A 17 27.23 -12.95 -11.58
C ALA A 17 26.14 -13.76 -10.86
N VAL A 18 26.43 -15.00 -10.45
CA VAL A 18 25.50 -15.86 -9.70
C VAL A 18 25.13 -15.22 -8.37
N PHE A 19 26.10 -14.67 -7.64
CA PHE A 19 25.84 -13.96 -6.39
C PHE A 19 24.93 -12.75 -6.63
N GLY A 20 25.19 -11.95 -7.66
CA GLY A 20 24.37 -10.79 -8.02
C GLY A 20 22.92 -11.18 -8.32
N VAL A 21 22.70 -12.26 -9.07
CA VAL A 21 21.34 -12.76 -9.38
C VAL A 21 20.64 -13.26 -8.11
N ILE A 22 21.30 -14.05 -7.27
CA ILE A 22 20.70 -14.59 -6.04
C ILE A 22 20.35 -13.45 -5.07
N PHE A 23 21.27 -12.52 -4.86
CA PHE A 23 21.04 -11.40 -3.94
C PHE A 23 20.00 -10.43 -4.50
N GLY A 24 20.06 -10.10 -5.78
CA GLY A 24 19.13 -9.17 -6.42
C GLY A 24 17.71 -9.72 -6.52
N TRP A 25 17.54 -10.98 -6.92
CA TRP A 25 16.22 -11.54 -7.25
C TRP A 25 15.59 -12.42 -6.17
N ALA A 26 16.37 -13.02 -5.27
CA ALA A 26 15.83 -13.88 -4.22
C ALA A 26 15.95 -13.23 -2.84
N LEU A 27 17.15 -12.80 -2.46
CA LEU A 27 17.42 -12.34 -1.10
C LEU A 27 16.82 -10.94 -0.84
N PHE A 28 17.07 -10.01 -1.75
CA PHE A 28 16.58 -8.64 -1.64
C PHE A 28 15.05 -8.54 -1.55
N PRO A 29 14.24 -9.17 -2.44
CA PRO A 29 12.78 -9.08 -2.31
C PRO A 29 12.26 -9.76 -1.04
N ALA A 30 12.90 -10.84 -0.57
CA ALA A 30 12.51 -11.49 0.68
C ALA A 30 12.75 -10.56 1.89
N ILE A 31 13.91 -9.91 1.95
CA ILE A 31 14.25 -8.96 3.01
C ILE A 31 13.32 -7.74 2.94
N LEU A 32 13.15 -7.14 1.76
CA LEU A 32 12.25 -6.00 1.57
C LEU A 32 10.83 -6.31 2.00
N LYS A 33 10.26 -7.45 1.56
CA LYS A 33 8.90 -7.84 1.94
C LYS A 33 8.78 -8.05 3.44
N SER A 34 9.80 -8.63 4.08
CA SER A 34 9.82 -8.80 5.55
C SER A 34 9.86 -7.45 6.28
N GLN A 35 10.71 -6.51 5.85
CA GLN A 35 10.79 -5.18 6.46
C GLN A 35 9.50 -4.38 6.24
N LEU A 36 8.97 -4.36 5.02
CA LEU A 36 7.70 -3.71 4.70
C LEU A 36 6.55 -4.26 5.55
N LYS A 37 6.45 -5.58 5.70
CA LYS A 37 5.43 -6.18 6.58
C LYS A 37 5.57 -5.74 8.03
N LYS A 38 6.80 -5.58 8.54
CA LYS A 38 7.05 -5.10 9.90
C LYS A 38 6.64 -3.64 10.07
N GLU A 39 6.97 -2.78 9.11
CA GLU A 39 6.63 -1.35 9.14
C GLU A 39 5.13 -1.10 8.94
N MET A 40 4.48 -1.86 8.05
CA MET A 40 3.04 -1.77 7.80
C MET A 40 2.18 -2.43 8.90
N ALA A 41 2.77 -3.24 9.77
CA ALA A 41 2.03 -3.84 10.87
C ALA A 41 1.58 -2.75 11.85
N LEU A 42 0.35 -2.84 12.35
CA LEU A 42 -0.19 -1.95 13.38
C LEU A 42 0.34 -2.31 14.77
N SER A 43 1.67 -2.23 14.93
CA SER A 43 2.34 -2.46 16.20
C SER A 43 2.56 -1.13 16.94
N LYS A 44 2.69 -1.17 18.27
CA LYS A 44 2.88 0.05 19.09
C LYS A 44 4.11 0.90 18.71
N LYS A 45 5.05 0.35 17.94
CA LYS A 45 6.30 1.01 17.57
C LYS A 45 6.31 1.58 16.15
N THR A 46 5.33 1.25 15.32
CA THR A 46 5.33 1.67 13.90
C THR A 46 4.63 3.01 13.73
N ASP A 47 5.14 3.83 12.80
CA ASP A 47 4.54 5.13 12.50
C ASP A 47 3.16 5.00 11.85
N VAL A 48 2.90 3.88 11.16
CA VAL A 48 1.57 3.55 10.62
C VAL A 48 0.53 3.45 11.73
N ARG A 49 0.89 2.93 12.91
CA ARG A 49 -0.01 2.87 14.07
C ARG A 49 -0.35 4.27 14.57
N LYS A 50 0.63 5.17 14.67
CA LYS A 50 0.42 6.58 15.08
C LYS A 50 -0.48 7.32 14.10
N MET A 51 -0.27 7.11 12.79
CA MET A 51 -1.09 7.69 11.74
C MET A 51 -2.54 7.16 11.75
N TRP A 52 -2.73 5.88 12.09
CA TRP A 52 -4.06 5.31 12.27
C TRP A 52 -4.76 5.83 13.52
N GLU A 53 -4.02 6.05 14.62
CA GLU A 53 -4.56 6.62 15.86
C GLU A 53 -4.90 8.11 15.74
N THR A 54 -4.11 8.86 14.97
CA THR A 54 -4.33 10.28 14.71
C THR A 54 -4.09 10.54 13.24
N ILE A 55 -5.18 10.69 12.49
CA ILE A 55 -5.15 10.95 11.05
C ILE A 55 -4.44 12.30 10.83
N PRO A 56 -3.29 12.34 10.12
CA PRO A 56 -2.45 13.52 10.04
C PRO A 56 -2.90 14.50 8.94
N PHE A 57 -4.09 14.33 8.41
CA PHE A 57 -4.66 15.14 7.35
C PHE A 57 -6.14 15.43 7.64
N ALA A 58 -6.63 16.56 7.13
CA ALA A 58 -8.02 16.93 7.26
C ALA A 58 -8.91 15.99 6.44
N LEU A 59 -10.00 15.52 7.05
CA LEU A 59 -11.07 14.77 6.38
C LEU A 59 -12.29 15.67 6.25
N ASP A 60 -12.61 16.05 5.01
CA ASP A 60 -13.84 16.79 4.73
C ASP A 60 -15.00 15.81 4.53
N PHE A 61 -15.83 15.68 5.55
CA PHE A 61 -17.06 14.90 5.47
C PHE A 61 -18.24 15.84 5.16
N LYS A 62 -18.73 15.80 3.92
CA LYS A 62 -19.90 16.58 3.49
C LYS A 62 -21.14 15.70 3.51
N VAL A 63 -22.14 16.14 4.25
CA VAL A 63 -23.45 15.48 4.31
C VAL A 63 -24.45 16.37 3.60
N TYR A 64 -25.20 15.77 2.68
CA TYR A 64 -26.24 16.45 1.91
C TYR A 64 -27.57 15.79 2.24
N PHE A 65 -28.53 16.58 2.73
CA PHE A 65 -29.87 16.09 2.99
C PHE A 65 -30.83 16.63 1.94
N PHE A 66 -31.77 15.78 1.54
CA PHE A 66 -32.85 16.17 0.65
C PHE A 66 -34.13 16.25 1.48
N ASN A 67 -34.55 17.49 1.79
CA ASN A 67 -35.81 17.73 2.48
C ASN A 67 -36.99 17.63 1.50
N PHE A 68 -38.01 16.87 1.84
CA PHE A 68 -39.25 16.79 1.07
C PHE A 68 -40.11 18.03 1.32
N THR A 69 -40.44 18.78 0.27
CA THR A 69 -41.28 19.98 0.39
C THR A 69 -42.77 19.68 0.26
N ASN A 70 -43.15 18.50 -0.25
CA ASN A 70 -44.54 18.08 -0.48
C ASN A 70 -44.85 16.68 0.12
N ALA A 71 -44.40 16.41 1.34
CA ALA A 71 -44.50 15.09 1.98
C ALA A 71 -45.93 14.50 1.99
N ASP A 72 -46.95 15.31 2.27
CA ASP A 72 -48.35 14.86 2.35
C ASP A 72 -48.94 14.44 0.99
N ASP A 73 -48.48 15.06 -0.10
CA ASP A 73 -48.92 14.73 -1.45
C ASP A 73 -48.19 13.49 -1.98
N VAL A 74 -46.92 13.33 -1.59
CA VAL A 74 -46.14 12.10 -1.87
C VAL A 74 -46.81 10.89 -1.24
N GLN A 75 -47.33 11.01 -0.01
CA GLN A 75 -48.07 9.91 0.63
C GLN A 75 -49.34 9.51 -0.15
N LYS A 76 -49.89 10.43 -0.94
CA LYS A 76 -51.06 10.21 -1.80
C LYS A 76 -50.69 9.76 -3.22
N GLY A 77 -49.41 9.53 -3.50
CA GLY A 77 -48.90 9.06 -4.79
C GLY A 77 -48.42 10.16 -5.74
N ALA A 78 -48.33 11.41 -5.30
CA ALA A 78 -47.77 12.48 -6.11
C ALA A 78 -46.23 12.38 -6.22
N LEU A 79 -45.66 13.05 -7.22
CA LEU A 79 -44.20 13.07 -7.42
C LEU A 79 -43.51 13.84 -6.27
N PRO A 80 -42.45 13.29 -5.65
CA PRO A 80 -41.70 13.99 -4.62
C PRO A 80 -40.93 15.18 -5.14
N ILE A 81 -41.04 16.30 -4.43
CA ILE A 81 -40.26 17.52 -4.63
C ILE A 81 -39.28 17.60 -3.46
N VAL A 82 -37.99 17.59 -3.77
CA VAL A 82 -36.91 17.65 -2.77
C VAL A 82 -36.06 18.89 -2.93
N LYS A 83 -35.55 19.39 -1.81
CA LYS A 83 -34.59 20.50 -1.76
C LYS A 83 -33.38 20.09 -0.94
N GLU A 84 -32.20 20.28 -1.51
CA GLU A 84 -30.93 20.10 -0.81
C GLU A 84 -30.80 21.14 0.32
N ILE A 85 -30.39 20.69 1.50
CA ILE A 85 -30.08 21.51 2.68
C ILE A 85 -28.74 21.07 3.29
#